data_AF-A0A9E7MY78-F1
#
_entry.id   AF-A0A9E7MY78-F1
#
_cell.length_a   1.000
_cell.length_b   1.000
_cell.length_c   1.000
_cell.angle_alpha   90.00
_cell.angle_beta   90.00
_cell.angle_gamma   90.00
#
_symmetry.space_group_name_H-M   'P 1'
#
loop_
_entity.id
_entity.type
_entity.pdbx_description
1 polymer ?
#
loop_
_entity_poly.entity_id
_entity_poly.type
_entity_poly.pdbx_seq_one_letter_code
_entity_poly.pdbx_strand_id
1 'polypeptide(L)'
;MKKGQLLSIDALLSLVIVVMVVGVVMNTNDMIKAEITNLLDWYDRANIANNMLDVLTKRPGYPEDWESNVSSVKMVGLRDKKYPFALSYEKIIALNRSKEEFKDIFNQLARGKDFLLEVYISNITLNISGRFPRVYLDNITFANPRGNPPGVNLDITNKTGDNPDSDNGEFRVSYIEIRNLNGATYVNEAICDLPDLTGNNLQLNPETGIYYLKVITVDPVWIKAKRGQGYIEPSPLYLPPGTVLEVHMNDLTQSNFKITFVNCPFIFKFTGQGNVFITISGYDSTFPTLNFTYESARNLFDLDKPLYRIAMINGTFESDMNKIKSSMDRSPWTEPVYRVFPVTKFIYNLSSGPSKEEPILYGYYKEYGTKNVIVKIKVNSTLNGNMTLIGASEKGLRGIFVYGNSTDLSASLVWYENNEPKLKRYHGENGTIAVPFEDLFPLENTKSKLISLWFYSLEGWSREDVSIEFVPDIKPFLEPEFDETLIRLVVWDDR
;
A
#
# COMPACT_ATOMS: atom_id res chain seq x y z
N MET A 1 39.23 -84.51 56.97
CA MET A 1 38.79 -83.09 56.93
C MET A 1 37.75 -82.87 58.04
N LYS A 2 37.96 -81.88 58.92
CA LYS A 2 37.06 -81.61 60.06
C LYS A 2 35.86 -80.75 59.60
N LYS A 3 34.63 -81.15 59.98
CA LYS A 3 33.35 -80.50 59.61
C LYS A 3 33.27 -78.97 59.86
N GLY A 4 34.11 -78.41 60.75
CA GLY A 4 34.16 -76.96 61.01
C GLY A 4 34.86 -76.13 59.92
N GLN A 5 35.77 -76.71 59.13
CA GLN A 5 36.44 -75.99 58.03
C GLN A 5 35.53 -75.82 56.80
N LEU A 6 34.58 -76.74 56.58
CA LEU A 6 33.58 -76.60 55.52
C LEU A 6 32.63 -75.43 55.79
N LEU A 7 32.21 -75.24 57.04
CA LEU A 7 31.27 -74.18 57.43
C LEU A 7 31.90 -72.78 57.34
N SER A 8 33.20 -72.64 57.63
CA SER A 8 33.92 -71.37 57.47
C SER A 8 34.18 -71.01 56.00
N ILE A 9 34.45 -72.02 55.14
CA ILE A 9 34.67 -71.79 53.70
C ILE A 9 33.35 -71.39 53.04
N ASP A 10 32.24 -72.02 53.40
CA ASP A 10 30.92 -71.72 52.83
C ASP A 10 30.43 -70.32 53.26
N ALA A 11 30.71 -69.92 54.51
CA ALA A 11 30.43 -68.57 55.00
C ALA A 11 31.26 -67.50 54.27
N LEU A 12 32.54 -67.78 53.97
CA LEU A 12 33.42 -66.86 53.25
C LEU A 12 33.00 -66.72 51.77
N LEU A 13 32.60 -67.84 51.15
CA LEU A 13 32.12 -67.86 49.78
C LEU A 13 30.76 -67.13 49.65
N SER A 14 29.85 -67.33 50.61
CA SER A 14 28.60 -66.58 50.72
C SER A 14 28.84 -65.08 50.93
N LEU A 15 29.80 -64.69 51.77
CA LEU A 15 30.18 -63.29 51.98
C LEU A 15 30.68 -62.63 50.68
N VAL A 16 31.54 -63.31 49.92
CA VAL A 16 32.06 -62.81 48.64
C VAL A 16 30.94 -62.60 47.64
N ILE A 17 30.00 -63.55 47.55
CA ILE A 17 28.83 -63.42 46.67
C ILE A 17 27.97 -62.23 47.10
N VAL A 18 27.72 -62.05 48.41
CA VAL A 18 26.94 -60.91 48.92
C VAL A 18 27.63 -59.58 48.60
N VAL A 19 28.94 -59.46 48.80
CA VAL A 19 29.69 -58.24 48.48
C VAL A 19 29.64 -57.94 46.98
N MET A 20 29.76 -58.95 46.12
CA MET A 20 29.67 -58.79 44.66
C MET A 20 28.27 -58.36 44.23
N VAL A 21 27.21 -58.97 44.78
CA VAL A 21 25.82 -58.60 44.53
C VAL A 21 25.56 -57.16 44.97
N VAL A 22 26.02 -56.76 46.16
CA VAL A 22 25.89 -55.38 46.65
C VAL A 22 26.63 -54.40 45.74
N GLY A 23 27.85 -54.73 45.29
CA GLY A 23 28.60 -53.88 44.36
C GLY A 23 27.92 -53.72 43.00
N VAL A 24 27.36 -54.80 42.44
CA VAL A 24 26.59 -54.74 41.18
C VAL A 24 25.31 -53.93 41.36
N VAL A 25 24.58 -54.12 42.47
CA VAL A 25 23.37 -53.35 42.78
C VAL A 25 23.69 -51.87 42.95
N MET A 26 24.79 -51.52 43.64
CA MET A 26 25.24 -50.13 43.79
C MET A 26 25.58 -49.48 42.45
N ASN A 27 26.40 -50.13 41.62
CA ASN A 27 26.75 -49.62 40.29
C ASN A 27 25.53 -49.47 39.38
N THR A 28 24.61 -50.45 39.41
CA THR A 28 23.37 -50.38 38.62
C THR A 28 22.47 -49.26 39.11
N ASN A 29 22.39 -49.06 40.43
CA ASN A 29 21.61 -47.97 41.01
C ASN A 29 22.18 -46.59 40.65
N ASP A 30 23.50 -46.43 40.68
CA ASP A 30 24.15 -45.19 40.27
C ASP A 30 23.96 -44.90 38.78
N MET A 31 24.03 -45.94 37.93
CA MET A 31 23.74 -45.83 36.49
C MET A 31 22.29 -45.42 36.24
N ILE A 32 21.33 -46.06 36.92
CA ILE A 32 19.90 -45.71 36.81
C ILE A 32 19.65 -44.29 37.29
N LYS A 33 20.29 -43.88 38.39
CA LYS A 33 20.16 -42.52 38.92
C LYS A 33 20.70 -41.48 37.93
N ALA A 34 21.85 -41.74 37.31
CA ALA A 34 22.41 -40.89 36.27
C ALA A 34 21.47 -40.78 35.06
N GLU A 35 20.90 -41.91 34.61
CA GLU A 35 19.97 -41.92 33.48
C GLU A 35 18.66 -41.18 33.78
N ILE A 36 18.07 -41.38 34.97
CA ILE A 36 16.89 -40.64 35.42
C ILE A 36 17.20 -39.14 35.50
N THR A 37 18.38 -38.76 35.99
CA THR A 37 18.79 -37.34 36.07
C THR A 37 18.93 -36.73 34.68
N ASN A 38 19.50 -37.46 33.73
CA ASN A 38 19.61 -37.03 32.34
C ASN A 38 18.24 -36.91 31.66
N LEU A 39 17.33 -37.85 31.89
CA LEU A 39 15.96 -37.80 31.35
C LEU A 39 15.16 -36.62 31.92
N LEU A 40 15.31 -36.34 33.22
CA LEU A 40 14.68 -35.19 33.85
C LEU A 40 15.24 -33.88 33.31
N ASP A 41 16.56 -33.76 33.19
CA ASP A 41 17.22 -32.58 32.61
C ASP A 41 16.81 -32.37 31.16
N TRP A 42 16.75 -33.44 30.36
CA TRP A 42 16.25 -33.38 28.99
C TRP A 42 14.79 -32.91 28.91
N TYR A 43 13.92 -33.44 29.78
CA TYR A 43 12.51 -33.04 29.83
C TYR A 43 12.36 -31.57 30.25
N ASP A 44 13.15 -31.09 31.21
CA ASP A 44 13.15 -29.70 31.62
C ASP A 44 13.62 -28.76 30.51
N ARG A 45 14.65 -29.16 29.74
CA ARG A 45 15.16 -28.41 28.58
C ARG A 45 14.16 -28.34 27.44
N ALA A 46 13.57 -29.47 27.05
CA ALA A 46 12.60 -29.56 25.97
C ALA A 46 11.36 -28.67 26.19
N ASN A 47 11.04 -28.36 27.44
CA ASN A 47 9.90 -27.52 27.79
C ASN A 47 10.21 -26.02 27.84
N ILE A 48 11.48 -25.57 27.80
CA ILE A 48 11.83 -24.14 27.90
C ILE A 48 11.19 -23.34 26.76
N ALA A 49 11.40 -23.78 25.51
CA ALA A 49 10.85 -23.11 24.34
C ALA A 49 9.31 -23.05 24.39
N ASN A 50 8.65 -24.16 24.73
CA ASN A 50 7.19 -24.20 24.85
C ASN A 50 6.65 -23.28 25.95
N ASN A 51 7.29 -23.27 27.13
CA ASN A 51 6.90 -22.43 28.26
C ASN A 51 7.10 -20.94 27.97
N MET A 52 8.23 -20.58 27.35
CA MET A 52 8.51 -19.21 26.95
C MET A 52 7.48 -18.73 25.92
N LEU A 53 7.21 -19.53 24.89
CA LEU A 53 6.21 -19.19 23.88
C LEU A 53 4.79 -19.13 24.47
N ASP A 54 4.46 -20.00 25.43
CA ASP A 54 3.21 -19.96 26.18
C ASP A 54 3.04 -18.66 26.98
N VAL A 55 4.08 -18.24 27.70
CA VAL A 55 4.06 -16.97 28.45
C VAL A 55 3.82 -15.81 27.49
N LEU A 56 4.54 -15.77 26.37
CA LEU A 56 4.41 -14.71 25.37
C LEU A 56 3.04 -14.72 24.70
N THR A 57 2.44 -15.87 24.39
CA THR A 57 1.26 -15.93 23.49
C THR A 57 -0.06 -16.14 24.22
N LYS A 58 -0.07 -16.73 25.42
CA LYS A 58 -1.31 -17.05 26.15
C LYS A 58 -1.79 -15.92 27.07
N ARG A 59 -0.97 -14.89 27.31
CA ARG A 59 -1.31 -13.77 28.21
C ARG A 59 -1.08 -12.40 27.55
N PRO A 60 -1.84 -11.37 27.96
CA PRO A 60 -1.63 -10.00 27.46
C PRO A 60 -0.39 -9.33 28.08
N GLY A 61 0.26 -9.93 29.07
CA GLY A 61 1.32 -9.31 29.84
C GLY A 61 0.78 -8.61 31.09
N TYR A 62 1.68 -8.01 31.85
CA TYR A 62 1.33 -7.22 33.03
C TYR A 62 2.25 -5.99 33.14
N PRO A 63 1.69 -4.76 33.12
CA PRO A 63 0.28 -4.41 32.84
C PRO A 63 -0.25 -4.93 31.49
N GLU A 64 -1.56 -4.99 31.28
CA GLU A 64 -2.15 -5.56 30.04
C GLU A 64 -1.93 -4.69 28.80
N ASP A 65 -1.62 -3.42 28.98
CA ASP A 65 -1.43 -2.35 27.99
C ASP A 65 0.02 -1.85 27.97
N TRP A 66 0.94 -2.74 28.31
CA TRP A 66 2.34 -2.42 28.54
C TRP A 66 3.06 -1.81 27.32
N GLU A 67 2.55 -2.01 26.11
CA GLU A 67 3.01 -1.37 24.88
C GLU A 67 2.97 0.16 24.94
N SER A 68 2.12 0.72 25.80
CA SER A 68 2.02 2.16 26.04
C SER A 68 3.03 2.68 27.08
N ASN A 69 3.54 1.80 27.97
CA ASN A 69 4.52 2.14 29.00
C ASN A 69 5.42 0.95 29.35
N VAL A 70 6.47 0.81 28.55
CA VAL A 70 7.41 -0.31 28.59
C VAL A 70 8.20 -0.36 29.92
N SER A 71 8.50 0.79 30.51
CA SER A 71 9.27 0.87 31.77
C SER A 71 8.59 0.21 32.99
N SER A 72 7.28 -0.02 32.93
CA SER A 72 6.47 -0.57 34.03
C SER A 72 6.21 -2.08 33.94
N VAL A 73 6.73 -2.73 32.90
CA VAL A 73 6.46 -4.14 32.59
C VAL A 73 7.05 -5.06 33.64
N LYS A 74 6.21 -5.97 34.15
CA LYS A 74 6.65 -7.10 35.00
C LYS A 74 6.64 -8.42 34.25
N MET A 75 5.77 -8.53 33.24
CA MET A 75 5.63 -9.74 32.42
C MET A 75 5.27 -9.33 31.00
N VAL A 76 6.06 -9.78 30.04
CA VAL A 76 5.79 -9.57 28.61
C VAL A 76 4.78 -10.60 28.14
N GLY A 77 3.75 -10.14 27.44
CA GLY A 77 2.78 -10.99 26.76
C GLY A 77 2.21 -10.28 25.55
N LEU A 78 1.98 -11.01 24.47
CA LEU A 78 1.61 -10.50 23.16
C LEU A 78 0.10 -10.59 22.90
N ARG A 79 -0.66 -11.25 23.77
CA ARG A 79 -2.11 -11.42 23.57
C ARG A 79 -2.84 -10.07 23.59
N ASP A 80 -3.79 -9.91 22.69
CA ASP A 80 -4.63 -8.72 22.66
C ASP A 80 -5.58 -8.70 23.88
N LYS A 81 -5.72 -7.53 24.50
CA LYS A 81 -6.58 -7.32 25.67
C LYS A 81 -8.07 -7.45 25.32
N LYS A 82 -8.47 -6.91 24.17
CA LYS A 82 -9.86 -6.88 23.69
C LYS A 82 -10.22 -8.15 22.92
N TYR A 83 -9.25 -8.76 22.23
CA TYR A 83 -9.43 -9.96 21.42
C TYR A 83 -8.58 -11.13 21.95
N PRO A 84 -9.02 -11.83 23.01
CA PRO A 84 -8.21 -12.88 23.61
C PRO A 84 -7.80 -13.98 22.62
N PHE A 85 -8.54 -14.30 21.58
CA PHE A 85 -8.09 -15.35 20.65
C PHE A 85 -6.91 -14.94 19.76
N ALA A 86 -6.50 -13.66 19.75
CA ALA A 86 -5.49 -13.09 18.87
C ALA A 86 -4.32 -12.42 19.64
N LEU A 87 -3.20 -12.26 18.94
CA LEU A 87 -2.06 -11.45 19.38
C LEU A 87 -2.24 -9.99 18.95
N SER A 88 -1.68 -9.04 19.68
CA SER A 88 -1.70 -7.63 19.31
C SER A 88 -0.49 -7.29 18.42
N TYR A 89 -0.75 -6.73 17.24
CA TYR A 89 0.31 -6.22 16.37
C TYR A 89 1.11 -5.12 17.07
N GLU A 90 0.46 -4.19 17.78
CA GLU A 90 1.13 -3.10 18.50
C GLU A 90 2.10 -3.62 19.56
N LYS A 91 1.73 -4.68 20.29
CA LYS A 91 2.63 -5.34 21.25
C LYS A 91 3.82 -6.00 20.59
N ILE A 92 3.64 -6.63 19.43
CA ILE A 92 4.77 -7.22 18.67
C ILE A 92 5.75 -6.13 18.24
N ILE A 93 5.24 -5.00 17.75
CA ILE A 93 6.05 -3.85 17.34
C ILE A 93 6.78 -3.24 18.55
N ALA A 94 6.08 -3.03 19.67
CA ALA A 94 6.66 -2.53 20.91
C ALA A 94 7.72 -3.47 21.48
N LEU A 95 7.50 -4.79 21.41
CA LEU A 95 8.45 -5.80 21.86
C LEU A 95 9.80 -5.67 21.16
N ASN A 96 9.79 -5.49 19.84
CA ASN A 96 11.01 -5.33 19.07
C ASN A 96 11.70 -3.99 19.34
N ARG A 97 10.93 -2.89 19.44
CA ARG A 97 11.47 -1.54 19.71
C ARG A 97 12.12 -1.40 21.08
N SER A 98 11.56 -2.07 22.09
CA SER A 98 12.02 -1.97 23.48
C SER A 98 12.61 -3.27 24.03
N LYS A 99 13.15 -4.14 23.16
CA LYS A 99 13.70 -5.44 23.57
C LYS A 99 14.76 -5.35 24.67
N GLU A 100 15.59 -4.30 24.65
CA GLU A 100 16.63 -4.06 25.65
C GLU A 100 16.07 -3.88 27.07
N GLU A 101 14.91 -3.23 27.21
CA GLU A 101 14.22 -3.06 28.50
C GLU A 101 13.70 -4.39 29.06
N PHE A 102 13.55 -5.40 28.21
CA PHE A 102 13.05 -6.73 28.56
C PHE A 102 14.15 -7.77 28.74
N LYS A 103 15.44 -7.37 28.70
CA LYS A 103 16.56 -8.29 28.80
C LYS A 103 16.46 -9.27 29.98
N ASP A 104 16.21 -8.76 31.18
CA ASP A 104 16.13 -9.60 32.38
C ASP A 104 14.91 -10.54 32.36
N ILE A 105 13.78 -10.07 31.82
CA ILE A 105 12.56 -10.88 31.67
C ILE A 105 12.84 -12.02 30.69
N PHE A 106 13.43 -11.72 29.53
CA PHE A 106 13.78 -12.73 28.53
C PHE A 106 14.80 -13.74 29.05
N ASN A 107 15.82 -13.28 29.78
CA ASN A 107 16.82 -14.15 30.39
C ASN A 107 16.18 -15.10 31.41
N GLN A 108 15.21 -14.62 32.21
CA GLN A 108 14.44 -15.47 33.14
C GLN A 108 13.53 -16.46 32.41
N LEU A 109 12.83 -16.04 31.34
CA LEU A 109 11.97 -16.91 30.54
C LEU A 109 12.76 -18.03 29.84
N ALA A 110 13.93 -17.70 29.32
CA ALA A 110 14.84 -18.66 28.71
C ALA A 110 15.65 -19.46 29.76
N ARG A 111 15.48 -19.19 31.06
CA ARG A 111 16.26 -19.81 32.16
C ARG A 111 17.79 -19.70 31.96
N GLY A 112 18.24 -18.56 31.46
CA GLY A 112 19.65 -18.30 31.15
C GLY A 112 20.18 -18.99 29.88
N LYS A 113 19.30 -19.62 29.09
CA LYS A 113 19.67 -20.23 27.80
C LYS A 113 19.62 -19.20 26.67
N ASP A 114 20.36 -19.51 25.62
CA ASP A 114 20.32 -18.73 24.39
C ASP A 114 19.03 -19.01 23.63
N PHE A 115 18.53 -18.00 22.92
CA PHE A 115 17.35 -18.17 22.08
C PHE A 115 17.33 -17.27 20.86
N LEU A 116 16.51 -17.65 19.88
CA LEU A 116 16.15 -16.89 18.69
C LEU A 116 14.64 -16.92 18.54
N LEU A 117 14.01 -15.76 18.69
CA LEU A 117 12.59 -15.53 18.46
C LEU A 117 12.42 -14.84 17.10
N GLU A 118 11.64 -15.44 16.22
CA GLU A 118 11.33 -14.96 14.88
C GLU A 118 9.83 -14.78 14.75
N VAL A 119 9.39 -13.61 14.27
CA VAL A 119 7.98 -13.31 14.07
C VAL A 119 7.74 -13.03 12.60
N TYR A 120 6.83 -13.79 12.00
CA TYR A 120 6.43 -13.67 10.60
C TYR A 120 4.97 -13.21 10.55
N ILE A 121 4.74 -12.05 9.94
CA ILE A 121 3.40 -11.47 9.80
C ILE A 121 3.16 -11.23 8.32
N SER A 122 1.96 -11.57 7.86
CA SER A 122 1.56 -11.32 6.48
C SER A 122 1.73 -9.84 6.13
N ASN A 123 2.29 -9.57 4.95
CA ASN A 123 2.57 -8.20 4.51
C ASN A 123 1.93 -7.92 3.14
N ILE A 124 1.72 -6.63 2.88
CA ILE A 124 1.29 -6.14 1.58
C ILE A 124 2.36 -5.16 1.12
N THR A 125 2.94 -5.39 -0.05
CA THR A 125 3.89 -4.47 -0.66
C THR A 125 3.25 -3.84 -1.88
N LEU A 126 3.34 -2.51 -1.97
CA LEU A 126 2.91 -1.77 -3.14
C LEU A 126 4.06 -1.54 -4.09
N ASN A 127 3.81 -1.79 -5.38
CA ASN A 127 4.73 -1.43 -6.45
C ASN A 127 3.99 -0.60 -7.50
N ILE A 128 4.42 0.64 -7.64
CA ILE A 128 3.93 1.55 -8.68
C ILE A 128 5.05 1.80 -9.67
N SER A 129 4.76 1.57 -10.94
CA SER A 129 5.66 1.90 -12.04
C SER A 129 4.98 2.84 -13.04
N GLY A 130 5.75 3.71 -13.68
CA GLY A 130 5.22 4.73 -14.59
C GLY A 130 4.85 6.02 -13.85
N ARG A 131 4.04 6.86 -14.49
CA ARG A 131 3.69 8.19 -14.01
C ARG A 131 2.19 8.39 -14.02
N PHE A 132 1.68 9.06 -12.98
CA PHE A 132 0.30 9.52 -12.93
C PHE A 132 0.06 10.66 -13.93
N PRO A 133 -1.12 10.67 -14.59
CA PRO A 133 -1.42 11.70 -15.56
C PRO A 133 -1.58 13.05 -14.87
N ARG A 134 -0.95 14.10 -15.43
CA ARG A 134 -1.24 15.48 -15.07
C ARG A 134 -2.41 15.98 -15.89
N VAL A 135 -3.30 16.70 -15.23
CA VAL A 135 -4.42 17.42 -15.79
C VAL A 135 -3.99 18.85 -16.05
N TYR A 136 -4.20 19.31 -17.28
CA TYR A 136 -3.97 20.68 -17.74
C TYR A 136 -5.27 21.47 -17.86
N LEU A 137 -6.36 20.78 -18.23
CA LEU A 137 -7.71 21.31 -18.33
C LEU A 137 -8.70 20.25 -17.86
N ASP A 138 -9.66 20.62 -17.01
CA ASP A 138 -10.74 19.74 -16.62
C ASP A 138 -12.10 20.38 -16.89
N ASN A 139 -12.83 19.85 -17.87
CA ASN A 139 -14.18 20.27 -18.23
C ASN A 139 -14.37 21.79 -18.36
N ILE A 140 -13.36 22.48 -18.90
CA ILE A 140 -13.44 23.92 -19.11
C ILE A 140 -14.33 24.19 -20.31
N THR A 141 -15.38 24.95 -20.06
CA THR A 141 -16.40 25.24 -21.06
C THR A 141 -16.21 26.64 -21.60
N PHE A 142 -15.85 26.73 -22.88
CA PHE A 142 -15.74 27.97 -23.61
C PHE A 142 -17.11 28.27 -24.24
N ALA A 143 -17.85 29.20 -23.63
CA ALA A 143 -19.23 29.52 -24.01
C ALA A 143 -19.54 31.02 -23.95
N ASN A 144 -20.54 31.43 -24.72
CA ASN A 144 -21.23 32.70 -24.51
C ASN A 144 -22.75 32.52 -24.67
N PRO A 145 -23.52 32.43 -23.58
CA PRO A 145 -24.96 32.31 -23.70
C PRO A 145 -25.63 33.60 -24.21
N ARG A 146 -25.16 34.81 -23.82
CA ARG A 146 -25.89 36.09 -24.03
C ARG A 146 -25.03 37.40 -23.92
N GLY A 147 -23.80 37.44 -24.41
CA GLY A 147 -22.92 38.63 -24.37
C GLY A 147 -22.69 39.30 -25.74
N ASN A 148 -22.45 40.62 -25.73
CA ASN A 148 -22.05 41.42 -26.90
C ASN A 148 -20.59 41.92 -26.71
N PRO A 149 -19.65 41.68 -27.65
CA PRO A 149 -19.84 41.00 -28.94
C PRO A 149 -20.13 39.50 -28.77
N PRO A 150 -20.99 38.93 -29.62
CA PRO A 150 -21.34 37.52 -29.55
C PRO A 150 -20.17 36.66 -30.00
N GLY A 151 -19.64 35.82 -29.11
CA GLY A 151 -18.77 34.71 -29.51
C GLY A 151 -17.59 34.41 -28.61
N VAL A 152 -17.10 33.18 -28.75
CA VAL A 152 -15.74 32.80 -28.35
C VAL A 152 -15.07 32.26 -29.61
N ASN A 153 -14.02 32.93 -30.06
CA ASN A 153 -13.18 32.41 -31.13
C ASN A 153 -12.19 31.44 -30.49
N LEU A 154 -12.44 30.14 -30.66
CA LEU A 154 -11.53 29.10 -30.22
C LEU A 154 -10.66 28.65 -31.38
N ASP A 155 -9.38 28.50 -31.10
CA ASP A 155 -8.39 27.93 -32.02
C ASP A 155 -7.46 26.98 -31.25
N ILE A 156 -7.13 25.86 -31.87
CA ILE A 156 -6.22 24.85 -31.34
C ILE A 156 -5.19 24.57 -32.43
N THR A 157 -3.94 24.93 -32.15
CA THR A 157 -2.85 25.00 -33.13
C THR A 157 -1.59 24.39 -32.58
N ASN A 158 -0.70 23.94 -33.46
CA ASN A 158 0.67 23.61 -33.08
C ASN A 158 1.37 24.81 -32.43
N LYS A 159 2.17 24.56 -31.39
CA LYS A 159 3.10 25.55 -30.82
C LYS A 159 4.41 25.52 -31.61
N THR A 160 4.67 26.56 -32.40
CA THR A 160 5.94 26.75 -33.11
C THR A 160 6.82 27.84 -32.52
N GLY A 161 6.24 28.74 -31.71
CA GLY A 161 6.97 29.77 -30.97
C GLY A 161 6.32 30.12 -29.64
N ASP A 162 6.88 31.11 -28.94
CA ASP A 162 6.36 31.56 -27.64
C ASP A 162 5.24 32.59 -27.77
N ASN A 163 4.94 33.06 -28.98
CA ASN A 163 3.80 33.93 -29.25
C ASN A 163 2.61 33.08 -29.75
N PRO A 164 1.54 32.90 -28.95
CA PRO A 164 0.38 32.11 -29.36
C PRO A 164 -0.34 32.69 -30.60
N ASP A 165 -0.20 34.00 -30.84
CA ASP A 165 -0.91 34.68 -31.94
C ASP A 165 -0.28 34.52 -33.32
N SER A 166 1.00 34.12 -33.39
CA SER A 166 1.66 33.83 -34.66
C SER A 166 1.42 32.40 -35.15
N ASP A 167 0.95 31.52 -34.28
CA ASP A 167 0.82 30.09 -34.55
C ASP A 167 -0.60 29.78 -35.03
N ASN A 168 -0.77 29.27 -36.25
CA ASN A 168 -2.05 28.79 -36.80
C ASN A 168 -1.86 27.51 -37.64
N GLY A 169 -0.86 26.71 -37.27
CA GLY A 169 -0.38 25.55 -38.00
C GLY A 169 -1.14 24.25 -37.67
N GLU A 170 -1.05 23.30 -38.59
CA GLU A 170 -1.43 21.91 -38.34
C GLU A 170 -0.56 21.26 -37.28
N PHE A 171 -1.15 20.32 -36.54
CA PHE A 171 -0.45 19.52 -35.56
C PHE A 171 -0.73 18.04 -35.80
N ARG A 172 0.22 17.22 -35.37
CA ARG A 172 0.15 15.77 -35.49
C ARG A 172 -0.49 15.16 -34.25
N VAL A 173 -1.26 14.11 -34.46
CA VAL A 173 -1.83 13.26 -33.42
C VAL A 173 -1.45 11.80 -33.66
N SER A 174 -1.35 11.02 -32.59
CA SER A 174 -1.08 9.57 -32.66
C SER A 174 -2.35 8.74 -32.55
N TYR A 175 -3.44 9.35 -32.09
CA TYR A 175 -4.75 8.75 -31.92
C TYR A 175 -5.80 9.81 -32.16
N ILE A 176 -6.90 9.40 -32.80
CA ILE A 176 -8.09 10.20 -32.95
C ILE A 176 -9.33 9.31 -32.89
N GLU A 177 -10.31 9.75 -32.11
CA GLU A 177 -11.61 9.13 -31.94
C GLU A 177 -12.69 10.17 -32.06
N ILE A 178 -13.75 9.81 -32.78
CA ILE A 178 -14.91 10.66 -33.00
C ILE A 178 -16.17 9.86 -32.68
N ARG A 179 -17.12 10.48 -31.99
CA ARG A 179 -18.43 9.88 -31.73
C ARG A 179 -19.55 10.73 -32.30
N ASN A 180 -20.55 10.04 -32.84
CA ASN A 180 -21.77 10.68 -33.32
C ASN A 180 -22.96 10.51 -32.33
N LEU A 181 -24.01 11.31 -32.49
CA LEU A 181 -25.20 11.36 -31.64
C LEU A 181 -25.94 10.02 -31.60
N ASN A 182 -25.73 9.18 -32.62
CA ASN A 182 -26.29 7.82 -32.69
C ASN A 182 -25.47 6.79 -31.89
N GLY A 183 -24.39 7.21 -31.21
CA GLY A 183 -23.50 6.36 -30.41
C GLY A 183 -22.43 5.61 -31.21
N ALA A 184 -22.34 5.82 -32.52
CA ALA A 184 -21.27 5.22 -33.32
C ALA A 184 -19.93 5.88 -33.00
N THR A 185 -18.90 5.05 -32.84
CA THR A 185 -17.53 5.48 -32.53
C THR A 185 -16.61 5.11 -33.68
N TYR A 186 -15.84 6.08 -34.17
CA TYR A 186 -14.88 5.93 -35.26
C TYR A 186 -13.50 6.26 -34.73
N VAL A 187 -12.52 5.40 -35.01
CA VAL A 187 -11.16 5.50 -34.47
C VAL A 187 -10.15 5.41 -35.60
N ASN A 188 -9.17 6.33 -35.60
CA ASN A 188 -8.07 6.40 -36.55
C ASN A 188 -8.57 6.34 -38.01
N GLU A 189 -8.07 5.40 -38.82
CA GLU A 189 -8.31 5.32 -40.27
C GLU A 189 -9.81 5.26 -40.63
N ALA A 190 -10.64 4.70 -39.75
CA ALA A 190 -12.09 4.62 -39.95
C ALA A 190 -12.76 6.01 -40.08
N ILE A 191 -12.08 7.08 -39.68
CA ILE A 191 -12.56 8.47 -39.81
C ILE A 191 -12.47 8.94 -41.26
N CYS A 192 -11.50 8.45 -42.04
CA CYS A 192 -11.31 8.89 -43.42
C CYS A 192 -12.40 8.39 -44.37
N ASP A 193 -13.16 7.37 -43.95
CA ASP A 193 -14.29 6.80 -44.69
C ASP A 193 -15.64 7.39 -44.26
N LEU A 194 -15.65 8.42 -43.41
CA LEU A 194 -16.89 9.01 -42.91
C LEU A 194 -17.67 9.69 -44.05
N PRO A 195 -19.00 9.46 -44.15
CA PRO A 195 -19.85 10.12 -45.15
C PRO A 195 -19.85 11.66 -45.03
N ASP A 196 -19.62 12.17 -43.82
CA ASP A 196 -19.60 13.60 -43.51
C ASP A 196 -18.25 14.27 -43.84
N LEU A 197 -17.26 13.49 -44.28
CA LEU A 197 -15.98 14.01 -44.74
C LEU A 197 -16.14 14.54 -46.18
N THR A 198 -16.13 15.87 -46.33
CA THR A 198 -16.26 16.53 -47.63
C THR A 198 -14.89 17.00 -48.12
N GLY A 199 -14.28 16.20 -48.99
CA GLY A 199 -12.88 16.36 -49.38
C GLY A 199 -11.98 16.08 -48.17
N ASN A 200 -11.25 17.10 -47.72
CA ASN A 200 -10.39 17.01 -46.54
C ASN A 200 -11.03 17.62 -45.27
N ASN A 201 -12.27 18.08 -45.34
CA ASN A 201 -12.92 18.78 -44.24
C ASN A 201 -13.96 17.89 -43.58
N LEU A 202 -13.83 17.71 -42.26
CA LEU A 202 -14.88 17.16 -41.43
C LEU A 202 -15.62 18.30 -40.75
N GLN A 203 -16.91 18.42 -41.07
CA GLN A 203 -17.76 19.44 -40.46
C GLN A 203 -18.37 18.89 -39.19
N LEU A 204 -18.18 19.62 -38.10
CA LEU A 204 -18.77 19.29 -36.82
C LEU A 204 -20.15 19.95 -36.75
N ASN A 205 -21.16 19.25 -37.28
CA ASN A 205 -22.52 19.75 -37.41
C ASN A 205 -23.46 19.05 -36.39
N PRO A 206 -24.25 19.80 -35.60
CA PRO A 206 -25.29 19.24 -34.75
C PRO A 206 -26.32 18.35 -35.48
N GLU A 207 -26.53 18.54 -36.79
CA GLU A 207 -27.47 17.76 -37.60
C GLU A 207 -26.89 16.44 -38.13
N THR A 208 -25.58 16.38 -38.42
CA THR A 208 -24.88 15.13 -38.80
C THR A 208 -24.39 14.34 -37.58
N GLY A 209 -24.30 15.03 -36.44
CA GLY A 209 -24.31 14.42 -35.13
C GLY A 209 -22.94 14.10 -34.56
N ILE A 210 -21.80 14.52 -35.12
CA ILE A 210 -20.55 14.39 -34.37
C ILE A 210 -20.63 15.34 -33.16
N TYR A 211 -20.41 14.85 -31.94
CA TYR A 211 -20.49 15.65 -30.71
C TYR A 211 -19.25 15.53 -29.82
N TYR A 212 -18.37 14.57 -30.11
CA TYR A 212 -17.19 14.28 -29.32
C TYR A 212 -15.99 14.01 -30.21
N LEU A 213 -14.85 14.59 -29.83
CA LEU A 213 -13.54 14.35 -30.40
C LEU A 213 -12.57 14.05 -29.26
N LYS A 214 -11.80 12.98 -29.40
CA LYS A 214 -10.67 12.66 -28.52
C LYS A 214 -9.43 12.47 -29.36
N VAL A 215 -8.35 13.17 -29.02
CA VAL A 215 -7.06 13.01 -29.69
C VAL A 215 -5.92 12.89 -28.71
N ILE A 216 -4.83 12.24 -29.13
CA ILE A 216 -3.56 12.23 -28.41
C ILE A 216 -2.56 13.02 -29.24
N THR A 217 -2.13 14.18 -28.74
CA THR A 217 -1.22 15.08 -29.47
C THR A 217 0.19 14.48 -29.53
N VAL A 218 0.84 14.57 -30.68
CA VAL A 218 2.28 14.29 -30.85
C VAL A 218 3.08 15.58 -30.77
N ASP A 219 2.51 16.66 -31.31
CA ASP A 219 3.11 17.99 -31.24
C ASP A 219 2.60 18.76 -30.01
N PRO A 220 3.37 19.72 -29.48
CA PRO A 220 2.85 20.66 -28.50
C PRO A 220 1.75 21.52 -29.12
N VAL A 221 0.72 21.86 -28.36
CA VAL A 221 -0.41 22.67 -28.87
C VAL A 221 -0.73 23.86 -27.98
N TRP A 222 -1.20 24.93 -28.60
CA TRP A 222 -1.85 26.06 -27.94
C TRP A 222 -3.36 25.89 -28.03
N ILE A 223 -4.05 26.13 -26.90
CA ILE A 223 -5.50 26.38 -26.88
C ILE A 223 -5.71 27.86 -26.69
N LYS A 224 -6.32 28.49 -27.70
CA LYS A 224 -6.55 29.94 -27.77
C LYS A 224 -8.05 30.20 -27.81
N ALA A 225 -8.60 30.78 -26.75
CA ALA A 225 -9.97 31.25 -26.67
C ALA A 225 -9.98 32.77 -26.53
N LYS A 226 -10.51 33.47 -27.53
CA LYS A 226 -10.56 34.94 -27.57
C LYS A 226 -11.98 35.50 -27.60
N ARG A 227 -12.14 36.67 -26.98
CA ARG A 227 -13.31 37.54 -27.10
C ARG A 227 -12.85 38.96 -27.47
N GLY A 228 -13.23 39.42 -28.66
CA GLY A 228 -12.68 40.66 -29.21
C GLY A 228 -11.17 40.55 -29.35
N GLN A 229 -10.43 41.44 -28.70
CA GLN A 229 -8.95 41.44 -28.69
C GLN A 229 -8.34 40.71 -27.48
N GLY A 230 -9.15 40.31 -26.49
CA GLY A 230 -8.67 39.70 -25.25
C GLY A 230 -8.82 38.17 -25.21
N TYR A 231 -7.98 37.51 -24.40
CA TYR A 231 -8.12 36.09 -24.10
C TYR A 231 -9.12 35.83 -22.96
N ILE A 232 -9.73 34.65 -22.96
CA ILE A 232 -10.61 34.16 -21.91
C ILE A 232 -9.82 33.15 -21.07
N GLU A 233 -9.69 33.38 -19.77
CA GLU A 233 -8.99 32.44 -18.89
C GLU A 233 -9.58 31.01 -19.01
N PRO A 234 -8.75 29.96 -19.02
CA PRO A 234 -7.28 29.96 -18.83
C PRO A 234 -6.45 30.12 -20.12
N SER A 235 -7.04 30.58 -21.23
CA SER A 235 -6.32 30.82 -22.49
C SER A 235 -5.39 32.04 -22.42
N PRO A 236 -4.27 32.08 -23.17
CA PRO A 236 -3.74 31.00 -24.01
C PRO A 236 -3.08 29.91 -23.16
N LEU A 237 -3.44 28.66 -23.42
CA LEU A 237 -2.93 27.53 -22.67
C LEU A 237 -2.00 26.66 -23.52
N TYR A 238 -0.82 26.40 -22.98
CA TYR A 238 0.13 25.46 -23.53
C TYR A 238 -0.20 24.03 -23.07
N LEU A 239 -0.32 23.11 -24.02
CA LEU A 239 -0.38 21.68 -23.76
C LEU A 239 0.86 21.00 -24.37
N PRO A 240 1.60 20.21 -23.59
CA PRO A 240 2.77 19.51 -24.11
C PRO A 240 2.39 18.33 -25.04
N PRO A 241 3.37 17.78 -25.76
CA PRO A 241 3.23 16.50 -26.46
C PRO A 241 2.71 15.38 -25.55
N GLY A 242 1.98 14.43 -26.12
CA GLY A 242 1.42 13.29 -25.40
C GLY A 242 0.19 13.64 -24.57
N THR A 243 -0.46 14.77 -24.84
CA THR A 243 -1.69 15.19 -24.15
C THR A 243 -2.91 14.57 -24.84
N VAL A 244 -3.76 13.90 -24.05
CA VAL A 244 -5.12 13.56 -24.43
C VAL A 244 -5.96 14.82 -24.38
N LEU A 245 -6.51 15.20 -25.51
CA LEU A 245 -7.45 16.31 -25.65
C LEU A 245 -8.83 15.74 -25.96
N GLU A 246 -9.79 15.97 -25.07
CA GLU A 246 -11.20 15.60 -25.23
C GLU A 246 -12.02 16.87 -25.43
N VAL A 247 -12.72 16.94 -26.55
CA VAL A 247 -13.58 18.07 -26.93
C VAL A 247 -15.00 17.56 -27.04
N HIS A 248 -15.87 18.08 -26.19
CA HIS A 248 -17.31 17.85 -26.23
C HIS A 248 -17.99 19.09 -26.77
N MET A 249 -18.82 18.90 -27.79
CA MET A 249 -19.68 19.96 -28.30
C MET A 249 -21.01 19.87 -27.58
N ASN A 250 -21.46 20.99 -27.02
CA ASN A 250 -22.73 21.04 -26.31
C ASN A 250 -23.89 21.24 -27.31
N ASP A 251 -24.99 20.54 -27.08
CA ASP A 251 -26.19 20.65 -27.89
C ASP A 251 -26.69 22.10 -27.83
N LEU A 252 -26.97 22.67 -29.00
CA LEU A 252 -27.45 24.04 -29.27
C LEU A 252 -26.33 25.07 -29.50
N THR A 253 -25.88 25.23 -30.76
CA THR A 253 -25.66 26.51 -31.47
C THR A 253 -24.94 26.26 -32.80
N GLN A 254 -25.12 27.16 -33.78
CA GLN A 254 -24.45 27.13 -35.09
C GLN A 254 -22.92 27.23 -34.92
N SER A 255 -22.25 26.09 -34.75
CA SER A 255 -20.80 26.00 -34.70
C SER A 255 -20.26 25.85 -36.13
N ASN A 256 -19.43 26.79 -36.57
CA ASN A 256 -18.69 26.65 -37.83
C ASN A 256 -17.43 25.81 -37.68
N PHE A 257 -17.22 25.20 -36.50
CA PHE A 257 -16.00 24.47 -36.17
C PHE A 257 -15.82 23.28 -37.12
N LYS A 258 -14.66 23.23 -37.76
CA LYS A 258 -14.30 22.24 -38.78
C LYS A 258 -12.93 21.68 -38.45
N ILE A 259 -12.70 20.45 -38.87
CA ILE A 259 -11.37 19.86 -38.89
C ILE A 259 -10.96 19.75 -40.35
N THR A 260 -9.82 20.33 -40.71
CA THR A 260 -9.26 20.17 -42.06
C THR A 260 -8.04 19.27 -41.97
N PHE A 261 -8.16 18.08 -42.53
CA PHE A 261 -7.07 17.12 -42.64
C PHE A 261 -6.09 17.52 -43.73
N VAL A 262 -4.81 17.49 -43.41
CA VAL A 262 -3.73 17.57 -44.40
C VAL A 262 -3.29 16.17 -44.79
N ASN A 263 -3.20 15.28 -43.80
CA ASN A 263 -3.02 13.85 -43.99
C ASN A 263 -4.00 13.12 -43.06
N CYS A 264 -5.14 12.69 -43.61
CA CYS A 264 -6.17 12.02 -42.83
C CYS A 264 -5.63 10.69 -42.28
N PRO A 265 -5.86 10.34 -41.00
CA PRO A 265 -6.55 11.10 -39.96
C PRO A 265 -5.60 11.84 -38.98
N PHE A 266 -4.28 11.73 -39.16
CA PHE A 266 -3.29 12.06 -38.13
C PHE A 266 -2.71 13.47 -38.18
N ILE A 267 -2.87 14.20 -39.29
CA ILE A 267 -2.38 15.58 -39.41
C ILE A 267 -3.54 16.47 -39.82
N PHE A 268 -3.93 17.37 -38.93
CA PHE A 268 -5.02 18.29 -39.19
C PHE A 268 -4.84 19.60 -38.44
N LYS A 269 -5.69 20.56 -38.80
CA LYS A 269 -5.89 21.80 -38.06
C LYS A 269 -7.39 22.02 -37.85
N PHE A 270 -7.72 22.74 -36.78
CA PHE A 270 -9.08 23.24 -36.64
C PHE A 270 -9.26 24.46 -37.56
N THR A 271 -10.34 24.45 -38.33
CA THR A 271 -10.74 25.53 -39.24
C THR A 271 -12.19 25.92 -38.97
N GLY A 272 -12.68 26.98 -39.62
CA GLY A 272 -14.06 27.44 -39.41
C GLY A 272 -14.26 28.06 -38.01
N GLN A 273 -13.51 29.14 -37.75
CA GLN A 273 -13.58 29.88 -36.50
C GLN A 273 -14.92 30.64 -36.41
N GLY A 274 -15.57 30.58 -35.25
CA GLY A 274 -16.86 31.21 -35.00
C GLY A 274 -17.35 30.94 -33.57
N ASN A 275 -18.61 31.28 -33.27
CA ASN A 275 -19.19 31.12 -31.94
C ASN A 275 -19.32 29.63 -31.59
N VAL A 276 -18.45 29.13 -30.72
CA VAL A 276 -18.49 27.74 -30.25
C VAL A 276 -18.98 27.65 -28.81
N PHE A 277 -19.69 26.57 -28.50
CA PHE A 277 -20.02 26.16 -27.14
C PHE A 277 -19.46 24.76 -26.91
N ILE A 278 -18.22 24.70 -26.43
CA ILE A 278 -17.51 23.43 -26.27
C ILE A 278 -16.86 23.32 -24.90
N THR A 279 -16.80 22.09 -24.42
CA THR A 279 -16.15 21.71 -23.17
C THR A 279 -14.88 20.94 -23.53
N ILE A 280 -13.73 21.42 -23.04
CA ILE A 280 -12.42 20.83 -23.33
C ILE A 280 -11.82 20.27 -22.05
N SER A 281 -11.30 19.06 -22.14
CA SER A 281 -10.44 18.43 -21.14
C SER A 281 -9.08 18.08 -21.74
N GLY A 282 -8.01 18.26 -20.97
CA GLY A 282 -6.63 18.04 -21.40
C GLY A 282 -5.83 17.38 -20.29
N TYR A 283 -5.26 16.20 -20.55
CA TYR A 283 -4.47 15.44 -19.56
C TYR A 283 -3.40 14.57 -20.22
N ASP A 284 -2.35 14.22 -19.49
CA ASP A 284 -1.31 13.29 -19.97
C ASP A 284 -1.92 11.95 -20.41
N SER A 285 -1.43 11.39 -21.52
CA SER A 285 -1.84 10.05 -22.02
C SER A 285 -1.22 8.88 -21.24
N THR A 286 -0.37 9.15 -20.26
CA THR A 286 0.37 8.13 -19.51
C THR A 286 -0.34 7.79 -18.21
N PHE A 287 -0.42 6.49 -17.92
CA PHE A 287 -1.02 5.95 -16.70
C PHE A 287 -0.02 5.05 -15.96
N PRO A 288 -0.02 5.05 -14.62
CA PRO A 288 0.87 4.21 -13.83
C PRO A 288 0.30 2.80 -13.75
N THR A 289 1.16 1.79 -13.71
CA THR A 289 0.76 0.44 -13.32
C THR A 289 0.68 0.38 -11.80
N LEU A 290 -0.45 -0.08 -11.29
CA LEU A 290 -0.69 -0.26 -9.86
C LEU A 290 -0.68 -1.74 -9.53
N ASN A 291 0.37 -2.20 -8.84
CA ASN A 291 0.48 -3.58 -8.40
C ASN A 291 0.57 -3.65 -6.88
N PHE A 292 -0.08 -4.66 -6.29
CA PHE A 292 0.16 -5.04 -4.91
C PHE A 292 0.47 -6.53 -4.85
N THR A 293 1.36 -6.89 -3.94
CA THR A 293 1.70 -8.28 -3.64
C THR A 293 1.37 -8.55 -2.19
N TYR A 294 0.59 -9.59 -1.95
CA TYR A 294 0.34 -10.11 -0.61
C TYR A 294 1.27 -11.30 -0.38
N GLU A 295 2.14 -11.22 0.63
CA GLU A 295 2.91 -12.38 1.09
C GLU A 295 2.33 -12.85 2.43
N SER A 296 1.89 -14.11 2.48
CA SER A 296 1.39 -14.71 3.72
C SER A 296 2.53 -14.95 4.71
N ALA A 297 2.21 -15.01 6.00
CA ALA A 297 3.16 -15.36 7.05
C ALA A 297 3.87 -16.70 6.78
N ARG A 298 3.20 -17.67 6.15
CA ARG A 298 3.80 -18.96 5.76
C ARG A 298 4.82 -18.83 4.63
N ASN A 299 4.50 -18.06 3.58
CA ASN A 299 5.45 -17.83 2.50
C ASN A 299 6.71 -17.12 3.03
N LEU A 300 6.52 -16.13 3.90
CA LEU A 300 7.62 -15.43 4.58
C LEU A 300 8.44 -16.38 5.47
N PHE A 301 7.79 -17.33 6.13
CA PHE A 301 8.44 -18.39 6.91
C PHE A 301 9.31 -19.31 6.05
N ASP A 302 8.77 -19.82 4.95
CA ASP A 302 9.49 -20.70 4.02
C ASP A 302 10.68 -20.00 3.36
N LEU A 303 10.58 -18.68 3.15
CA LEU A 303 11.64 -17.83 2.61
C LEU A 303 12.65 -17.33 3.68
N ASP A 304 12.46 -17.66 4.95
CA ASP A 304 13.25 -17.15 6.08
C ASP A 304 13.35 -15.61 6.12
N LYS A 305 12.21 -14.95 5.89
CA LYS A 305 12.03 -13.49 5.92
C LYS A 305 11.10 -13.06 7.07
N PRO A 306 11.53 -13.15 8.34
CA PRO A 306 10.72 -12.67 9.45
C PRO A 306 10.60 -11.15 9.43
N LEU A 307 9.48 -10.65 9.98
CA LEU A 307 9.30 -9.23 10.27
C LEU A 307 10.35 -8.77 11.28
N TYR A 308 10.56 -9.55 12.35
CA TYR A 308 11.57 -9.28 13.37
C TYR A 308 12.28 -10.54 13.83
N ARG A 309 13.56 -10.37 14.19
CA ARG A 309 14.39 -11.36 14.89
C ARG A 309 14.88 -10.78 16.21
N ILE A 310 14.69 -11.53 17.29
CA ILE A 310 15.22 -11.21 18.61
C ILE A 310 16.04 -12.42 19.04
N ALA A 311 17.36 -12.29 19.02
CA ALA A 311 18.26 -13.32 19.52
C ALA A 311 18.97 -12.87 20.78
N MET A 312 19.08 -13.75 21.76
CA MET A 312 19.87 -13.53 22.97
C MET A 312 20.92 -14.62 23.08
N ILE A 313 22.17 -14.20 23.25
CA ILE A 313 23.35 -15.03 23.42
C ILE A 313 24.07 -14.57 24.69
N ASN A 314 24.25 -15.48 25.64
CA ASN A 314 24.95 -15.25 26.91
C ASN A 314 24.35 -14.05 27.68
N GLY A 315 23.03 -13.93 27.64
CA GLY A 315 22.28 -12.84 28.26
C GLY A 315 22.41 -11.48 27.55
N THR A 316 22.92 -11.42 26.32
CA THR A 316 23.02 -10.18 25.53
C THR A 316 22.28 -10.33 24.20
N PHE A 317 21.61 -9.27 23.74
CA PHE A 317 20.95 -9.32 22.44
C PHE A 317 21.99 -9.28 21.31
N GLU A 318 21.86 -10.17 20.34
CA GLU A 318 22.71 -10.25 19.16
C GLU A 318 21.85 -10.10 17.90
N SER A 319 22.40 -9.43 16.90
CA SER A 319 21.76 -9.18 15.60
C SER A 319 22.51 -9.83 14.44
N ASP A 320 23.78 -10.19 14.64
CA ASP A 320 24.60 -10.88 13.65
C ASP A 320 24.18 -12.35 13.51
N MET A 321 23.48 -12.64 12.40
CA MET A 321 23.02 -13.99 12.08
C MET A 321 24.15 -15.02 11.94
N ASN A 322 25.36 -14.62 11.57
CA ASN A 322 26.48 -15.56 11.47
C ASN A 322 26.92 -16.02 12.85
N LYS A 323 26.96 -15.10 13.83
CA LYS A 323 27.25 -15.45 15.23
C LYS A 323 26.14 -16.29 15.84
N ILE A 324 24.88 -15.94 15.58
CA ILE A 324 23.72 -16.69 16.09
C ILE A 324 23.75 -18.13 15.57
N LYS A 325 23.92 -18.32 14.25
CA LYS A 325 24.06 -19.66 13.64
C LYS A 325 25.26 -20.41 14.18
N SER A 326 26.42 -19.75 14.29
CA SER A 326 27.62 -20.37 14.85
C SER A 326 27.46 -20.78 16.32
N SER A 327 26.67 -20.04 17.12
CA SER A 327 26.36 -20.42 18.50
C SER A 327 25.46 -21.66 18.55
N MET A 328 24.37 -21.64 17.77
CA MET A 328 23.46 -22.78 17.63
C MET A 328 24.19 -24.05 17.16
N ASP A 329 25.03 -23.96 16.12
CA ASP A 329 25.75 -25.10 15.54
C ASP A 329 26.77 -25.72 16.51
N ARG A 330 27.30 -24.93 17.45
CA ARG A 330 28.18 -25.43 18.52
C ARG A 330 27.41 -26.08 19.66
N SER A 331 26.11 -25.84 19.77
CA SER A 331 25.31 -26.33 20.89
C SER A 331 25.05 -27.83 20.76
N PRO A 332 25.19 -28.62 21.85
CA PRO A 332 24.82 -30.03 21.83
C PRO A 332 23.30 -30.26 21.77
N TRP A 333 22.50 -29.21 22.00
CA TRP A 333 21.05 -29.28 22.05
C TRP A 333 20.43 -28.02 21.45
N THR A 334 19.41 -28.19 20.62
CA THR A 334 18.64 -27.09 20.02
C THR A 334 17.20 -27.54 19.89
N GLU A 335 16.28 -26.74 20.42
CA GLU A 335 14.85 -27.05 20.44
C GLU A 335 14.05 -25.97 19.70
N PRO A 336 13.59 -26.26 18.47
CA PRO A 336 12.72 -25.37 17.73
C PRO A 336 11.25 -25.63 18.06
N VAL A 337 10.52 -24.56 18.37
CA VAL A 337 9.06 -24.58 18.52
C VAL A 337 8.49 -23.48 17.62
N TYR A 338 7.37 -23.77 16.95
CA TYR A 338 6.64 -22.75 16.21
C TYR A 338 5.14 -22.86 16.46
N ARG A 339 4.45 -21.72 16.32
CA ARG A 339 3.00 -21.65 16.45
C ARG A 339 2.42 -20.62 15.50
N VAL A 340 1.18 -20.89 15.09
CA VAL A 340 0.38 -20.00 14.26
C VAL A 340 -0.71 -19.39 15.13
N PHE A 341 -0.87 -18.07 15.05
CA PHE A 341 -1.89 -17.31 15.75
C PHE A 341 -2.49 -16.25 14.81
N PRO A 342 -3.77 -15.88 15.00
CA PRO A 342 -4.27 -14.64 14.43
C PRO A 342 -3.63 -13.44 15.14
N VAL A 343 -3.31 -12.37 14.41
CA VAL A 343 -2.85 -11.09 14.93
C VAL A 343 -3.88 -10.01 14.62
N THR A 344 -4.22 -9.19 15.61
CA THR A 344 -5.05 -8.01 15.44
C THR A 344 -4.20 -6.89 14.86
N LYS A 345 -4.52 -6.47 13.64
CA LYS A 345 -3.85 -5.36 12.97
C LYS A 345 -4.84 -4.25 12.69
N PHE A 346 -4.60 -3.09 13.30
CA PHE A 346 -5.37 -1.88 13.12
C PHE A 346 -4.40 -0.73 12.98
N ILE A 347 -4.51 0.02 11.89
CA ILE A 347 -3.65 1.18 11.65
C ILE A 347 -4.55 2.37 11.33
N TYR A 348 -4.38 3.44 12.10
CA TYR A 348 -5.03 4.73 11.86
C TYR A 348 -4.08 5.86 12.26
N ASN A 349 -3.14 6.16 11.37
CA ASN A 349 -2.15 7.21 11.57
C ASN A 349 -1.95 8.01 10.27
N LEU A 350 -2.86 8.93 10.00
CA LEU A 350 -2.82 9.81 8.83
C LEU A 350 -1.68 10.84 8.88
N SER A 351 -0.97 10.93 10.01
CA SER A 351 0.20 11.80 10.22
C SER A 351 1.52 11.12 9.87
N SER A 352 1.53 9.80 9.62
CA SER A 352 2.74 9.07 9.19
C SER A 352 3.32 9.63 7.88
N GLY A 353 4.63 9.44 7.69
CA GLY A 353 5.34 9.76 6.45
C GLY A 353 5.08 8.76 5.32
N PRO A 354 5.66 8.99 4.13
CA PRO A 354 5.47 8.09 3.00
C PRO A 354 6.13 6.72 3.24
N SER A 355 5.44 5.64 2.88
CA SER A 355 5.92 4.25 2.98
C SER A 355 5.29 3.36 1.91
N LYS A 356 6.08 2.40 1.42
CA LYS A 356 5.63 1.38 0.45
C LYS A 356 5.13 0.10 1.11
N GLU A 357 5.44 -0.07 2.39
CA GLU A 357 5.18 -1.29 3.17
C GLU A 357 4.13 -1.03 4.25
N GLU A 358 4.19 0.13 4.89
CA GLU A 358 3.31 0.48 6.00
C GLU A 358 2.16 1.39 5.52
N PRO A 359 0.90 0.93 5.60
CA PRO A 359 -0.24 1.80 5.34
C PRO A 359 -0.41 2.84 6.45
N ILE A 360 -1.02 3.97 6.12
CA ILE A 360 -1.48 4.98 7.08
C ILE A 360 -2.88 4.67 7.63
N LEU A 361 -3.60 3.79 6.95
CA LEU A 361 -4.92 3.27 7.32
C LEU A 361 -4.98 1.78 6.99
N TYR A 362 -5.39 0.94 7.94
CA TYR A 362 -5.63 -0.49 7.72
C TYR A 362 -6.69 -1.00 8.69
N GLY A 363 -7.76 -1.61 8.17
CA GLY A 363 -8.78 -2.26 8.99
C GLY A 363 -10.08 -2.53 8.24
N TYR A 364 -10.99 -3.25 8.90
CA TYR A 364 -12.35 -3.49 8.42
C TYR A 364 -13.22 -2.26 8.63
N TYR A 365 -13.76 -1.72 7.56
CA TYR A 365 -14.71 -0.62 7.61
C TYR A 365 -16.14 -1.15 7.78
N LYS A 366 -16.82 -0.70 8.85
CA LYS A 366 -18.22 -1.03 9.16
C LYS A 366 -19.19 -0.12 8.43
N GLU A 367 -20.21 -0.74 7.85
CA GLU A 367 -21.08 -0.20 6.81
C GLU A 367 -22.05 0.94 7.20
N TYR A 368 -22.02 1.46 8.43
CA TYR A 368 -23.13 2.26 8.94
C TYR A 368 -23.08 3.79 8.71
N GLY A 369 -22.19 4.34 7.85
CA GLY A 369 -22.05 5.81 7.79
C GLY A 369 -21.40 6.49 6.58
N THR A 370 -21.28 5.84 5.42
CA THR A 370 -20.37 6.31 4.34
C THR A 370 -20.92 7.35 3.40
N LYS A 371 -22.23 7.56 3.33
CA LYS A 371 -22.76 8.59 2.44
C LYS A 371 -22.27 9.94 2.96
N ASN A 372 -21.42 10.59 2.16
CA ASN A 372 -20.81 11.91 2.40
C ASN A 372 -19.50 11.94 3.20
N VAL A 373 -18.79 10.82 3.37
CA VAL A 373 -17.40 10.90 3.84
C VAL A 373 -16.51 11.43 2.72
N ILE A 374 -15.69 12.43 3.04
CA ILE A 374 -14.75 13.06 2.12
C ILE A 374 -13.34 12.89 2.70
N VAL A 375 -12.41 12.47 1.86
CA VAL A 375 -10.97 12.55 2.13
C VAL A 375 -10.52 13.95 1.74
N LYS A 376 -10.13 14.75 2.72
CA LYS A 376 -9.55 16.06 2.49
C LYS A 376 -8.04 15.98 2.55
N ILE A 377 -7.41 16.53 1.53
CA ILE A 377 -5.96 16.64 1.41
C ILE A 377 -5.66 18.12 1.35
N LYS A 378 -5.03 18.66 2.38
CA LYS A 378 -4.67 20.07 2.48
C LYS A 378 -3.16 20.23 2.33
N VAL A 379 -2.77 21.20 1.51
CA VAL A 379 -1.38 21.55 1.21
C VAL A 379 -1.17 23.03 1.52
N ASN A 380 -0.33 23.31 2.50
CA ASN A 380 0.05 24.66 2.94
C ASN A 380 1.41 25.11 2.40
N SER A 381 1.84 24.57 1.26
CA SER A 381 3.11 24.93 0.63
C SER A 381 2.91 25.88 -0.54
N THR A 382 3.72 26.94 -0.62
CA THR A 382 3.80 27.81 -1.80
C THR A 382 4.68 27.20 -2.90
N LEU A 383 5.45 26.16 -2.58
CA LEU A 383 6.29 25.47 -3.54
C LEU A 383 5.47 24.44 -4.31
N ASN A 384 5.86 24.23 -5.56
CA ASN A 384 5.32 23.14 -6.36
C ASN A 384 5.86 21.80 -5.84
N GLY A 385 4.96 20.87 -5.59
CA GLY A 385 5.28 19.52 -5.16
C GLY A 385 4.20 18.54 -5.58
N ASN A 386 4.33 17.32 -5.11
CA ASN A 386 3.36 16.27 -5.36
C ASN A 386 3.35 15.23 -4.23
N MET A 387 2.25 14.49 -4.15
CA MET A 387 2.10 13.31 -3.32
C MET A 387 1.27 12.24 -4.02
N THR A 388 1.49 11.00 -3.62
CA THR A 388 0.70 9.85 -4.09
C THR A 388 0.08 9.15 -2.89
N LEU A 389 -1.24 8.92 -2.92
CA LEU A 389 -1.92 7.99 -2.03
C LEU A 389 -2.47 6.81 -2.81
N ILE A 390 -2.43 5.62 -2.22
CA ILE A 390 -2.99 4.40 -2.81
C ILE A 390 -4.04 3.85 -1.86
N GLY A 391 -5.28 3.83 -2.32
CA GLY A 391 -6.37 3.10 -1.67
C GLY A 391 -6.45 1.68 -2.22
N ALA A 392 -6.52 0.69 -1.35
CA ALA A 392 -6.87 -0.67 -1.70
C ALA A 392 -8.19 -1.09 -1.02
N SER A 393 -9.01 -1.79 -1.80
CA SER A 393 -10.26 -2.41 -1.38
C SER A 393 -10.45 -3.72 -2.13
N GLU A 394 -11.52 -4.46 -1.85
CA GLU A 394 -11.85 -5.68 -2.60
C GLU A 394 -12.07 -5.46 -4.11
N LYS A 395 -12.41 -4.24 -4.54
CA LYS A 395 -12.56 -3.88 -5.96
C LYS A 395 -11.23 -3.58 -6.65
N GLY A 396 -10.12 -3.63 -5.93
CA GLY A 396 -8.78 -3.38 -6.44
C GLY A 396 -8.17 -2.08 -5.92
N LEU A 397 -7.12 -1.66 -6.61
CA LEU A 397 -6.31 -0.49 -6.27
C LEU A 397 -6.83 0.76 -6.98
N ARG A 398 -6.82 1.87 -6.24
CA ARG A 398 -7.04 3.22 -6.77
C ARG A 398 -5.93 4.13 -6.29
N GLY A 399 -5.28 4.82 -7.21
CA GLY A 399 -4.20 5.75 -6.87
C GLY A 399 -4.62 7.18 -7.11
N ILE A 400 -4.42 8.04 -6.11
CA ILE A 400 -4.59 9.48 -6.24
C ILE A 400 -3.23 10.17 -6.23
N PHE A 401 -2.99 10.97 -7.25
CA PHE A 401 -1.81 11.80 -7.39
C PHE A 401 -2.22 13.25 -7.26
N VAL A 402 -1.76 13.90 -6.19
CA VAL A 402 -2.03 15.32 -5.90
C VAL A 402 -0.77 16.10 -6.21
N TYR A 403 -0.88 17.21 -6.94
CA TYR A 403 0.27 17.99 -7.38
C TYR A 403 -0.09 19.47 -7.53
N GLY A 404 0.92 20.33 -7.48
CA GLY A 404 0.76 21.78 -7.61
C GLY A 404 1.27 22.52 -6.37
N ASN A 405 0.58 23.59 -5.98
CA ASN A 405 0.87 24.38 -4.78
C ASN A 405 -0.43 24.77 -4.06
N SER A 406 -0.35 25.53 -2.97
CA SER A 406 -1.53 25.93 -2.19
C SER A 406 -2.55 26.80 -2.93
N THR A 407 -2.17 27.43 -4.05
CA THR A 407 -3.06 28.27 -4.87
C THR A 407 -3.61 27.58 -6.11
N ASP A 408 -2.87 26.63 -6.66
CA ASP A 408 -3.22 25.85 -7.85
C ASP A 408 -2.91 24.38 -7.57
N LEU A 409 -3.85 23.73 -6.89
CA LEU A 409 -3.72 22.34 -6.47
C LEU A 409 -4.64 21.49 -7.34
N SER A 410 -4.13 20.40 -7.89
CA SER A 410 -4.90 19.48 -8.73
C SER A 410 -4.63 18.04 -8.32
N ALA A 411 -5.58 17.15 -8.59
CA ALA A 411 -5.39 15.73 -8.42
C ALA A 411 -5.98 14.89 -9.54
N SER A 412 -5.31 13.78 -9.82
CA SER A 412 -5.78 12.73 -10.70
C SER A 412 -5.94 11.44 -9.90
N LEU A 413 -7.14 10.87 -9.96
CA LEU A 413 -7.46 9.53 -9.46
C LEU A 413 -7.46 8.57 -10.64
N VAL A 414 -6.63 7.53 -10.53
CA VAL A 414 -6.49 6.47 -11.52
C VAL A 414 -6.88 5.13 -10.91
N TRP A 415 -7.66 4.36 -11.68
CA TRP A 415 -7.94 2.96 -11.40
C TRP A 415 -8.07 2.18 -12.70
N TYR A 416 -8.17 0.86 -12.61
CA TYR A 416 -8.31 -0.01 -13.78
C TYR A 416 -9.62 -0.79 -13.71
N GLU A 417 -10.38 -0.77 -14.80
CA GLU A 417 -11.57 -1.60 -15.00
C GLU A 417 -11.36 -2.43 -16.26
N ASN A 418 -11.41 -3.76 -16.16
CA ASN A 418 -11.15 -4.67 -17.27
C ASN A 418 -9.82 -4.39 -18.01
N ASN A 419 -8.75 -4.07 -17.24
CA ASN A 419 -7.43 -3.63 -17.74
C ASN A 419 -7.42 -2.28 -18.49
N GLU A 420 -8.53 -1.56 -18.56
CA GLU A 420 -8.55 -0.21 -19.09
C GLU A 420 -8.32 0.81 -17.97
N PRO A 421 -7.39 1.76 -18.15
CA PRO A 421 -7.22 2.84 -17.19
C PRO A 421 -8.43 3.77 -17.22
N LYS A 422 -8.90 4.15 -16.04
CA LYS A 422 -9.93 5.17 -15.82
C LYS A 422 -9.31 6.34 -15.07
N LEU A 423 -9.82 7.54 -15.34
CA LEU A 423 -9.33 8.78 -14.77
C LEU A 423 -10.52 9.57 -14.21
N LYS A 424 -10.38 10.04 -12.97
CA LYS A 424 -11.23 11.08 -12.38
C LYS A 424 -10.34 12.20 -11.88
N ARG A 425 -10.81 13.43 -11.95
CA ARG A 425 -10.01 14.63 -11.75
C ARG A 425 -10.64 15.45 -10.63
N TYR A 426 -9.80 16.12 -9.86
CA TYR A 426 -10.21 17.00 -8.78
C TYR A 426 -9.38 18.28 -8.83
N HIS A 427 -10.02 19.39 -8.55
CA HIS A 427 -9.38 20.67 -8.36
C HIS A 427 -9.44 21.04 -6.88
N GLY A 428 -8.36 21.64 -6.38
CA GLY A 428 -8.28 22.10 -5.01
C GLY A 428 -8.76 23.54 -4.87
N GLU A 429 -9.50 23.81 -3.80
CA GLU A 429 -9.91 25.16 -3.43
C GLU A 429 -9.19 25.54 -2.14
N ASN A 430 -8.55 26.72 -2.12
CA ASN A 430 -7.79 27.21 -0.95
C ASN A 430 -6.79 26.18 -0.41
N GLY A 431 -6.02 25.55 -1.31
CA GLY A 431 -5.02 24.55 -0.98
C GLY A 431 -5.60 23.22 -0.47
N THR A 432 -6.90 22.96 -0.67
CA THR A 432 -7.56 21.73 -0.21
C THR A 432 -8.23 20.99 -1.35
N ILE A 433 -7.90 19.72 -1.53
CA ILE A 433 -8.61 18.79 -2.40
C ILE A 433 -9.58 17.96 -1.58
N ALA A 434 -10.82 17.87 -2.04
CA ALA A 434 -11.88 17.06 -1.47
C ALA A 434 -12.19 15.89 -2.41
N VAL A 435 -11.91 14.66 -1.95
CA VAL A 435 -12.16 13.44 -2.70
C VAL A 435 -13.22 12.61 -1.97
N PRO A 436 -14.36 12.30 -2.59
CA PRO A 436 -15.33 11.38 -2.01
C PRO A 436 -14.68 10.06 -1.59
N PHE A 437 -15.00 9.58 -0.39
CA PHE A 437 -14.44 8.33 0.14
C PHE A 437 -14.71 7.14 -0.79
N GLU A 438 -15.91 7.10 -1.38
CA GLU A 438 -16.32 6.07 -2.35
C GLU A 438 -15.48 6.06 -3.64
N ASP A 439 -14.83 7.18 -3.97
CA ASP A 439 -13.94 7.25 -5.11
C ASP A 439 -12.60 6.57 -4.82
N LEU A 440 -12.11 6.58 -3.57
CA LEU A 440 -10.90 5.84 -3.18
C LEU A 440 -11.21 4.40 -2.78
N PHE A 441 -12.36 4.18 -2.14
CA PHE A 441 -12.82 2.89 -1.64
C PHE A 441 -14.23 2.62 -2.17
N PRO A 442 -14.37 2.08 -3.38
CA PRO A 442 -15.68 1.70 -3.91
C PRO A 442 -16.23 0.52 -3.10
N LEU A 443 -17.17 0.80 -2.18
CA LEU A 443 -17.82 -0.20 -1.36
C LEU A 443 -19.19 -0.57 -1.95
N GLU A 444 -19.47 -1.87 -2.07
CA GLU A 444 -20.82 -2.34 -2.38
C GLU A 444 -21.63 -2.46 -1.08
N ASN A 445 -22.89 -1.99 -1.12
CA ASN A 445 -23.79 -1.76 0.02
C ASN A 445 -24.29 -3.03 0.74
N THR A 446 -23.45 -4.01 1.10
CA THR A 446 -23.95 -5.11 1.96
C THR A 446 -23.02 -5.73 3.00
N LYS A 447 -21.71 -5.41 3.07
CA LYS A 447 -20.80 -6.04 4.06
C LYS A 447 -19.68 -5.12 4.52
N SER A 448 -19.17 -5.35 5.74
CA SER A 448 -17.86 -4.83 6.18
C SER A 448 -16.77 -5.23 5.20
N LYS A 449 -15.86 -4.31 4.87
CA LYS A 449 -14.78 -4.51 3.89
C LYS A 449 -13.44 -4.10 4.47
N LEU A 450 -12.40 -4.88 4.16
CA LEU A 450 -11.03 -4.47 4.42
C LEU A 450 -10.70 -3.28 3.53
N ILE A 451 -10.25 -2.20 4.15
CA ILE A 451 -9.72 -1.04 3.45
C ILE A 451 -8.31 -0.74 3.91
N SER A 452 -7.52 -0.18 3.01
CA SER A 452 -6.18 0.26 3.34
C SER A 452 -5.74 1.45 2.51
N LEU A 453 -5.08 2.41 3.15
CA LEU A 453 -4.54 3.61 2.50
C LEU A 453 -3.05 3.67 2.76
N TRP A 454 -2.27 3.81 1.70
CA TRP A 454 -0.84 4.12 1.79
C TRP A 454 -0.59 5.55 1.39
N PHE A 455 0.25 6.22 2.16
CA PHE A 455 0.93 7.41 1.70
C PHE A 455 2.19 6.94 0.98
N TYR A 456 2.18 6.87 -0.35
CA TYR A 456 3.22 6.16 -1.10
C TYR A 456 4.45 7.02 -1.36
N SER A 457 4.26 8.28 -1.74
CA SER A 457 5.37 9.20 -2.04
C SER A 457 5.00 10.64 -1.73
N LEU A 458 6.02 11.44 -1.40
CA LEU A 458 5.95 12.88 -1.20
C LEU A 458 7.20 13.51 -1.80
N GLU A 459 7.04 14.43 -2.74
CA GLU A 459 8.15 15.11 -3.41
C GLU A 459 7.88 16.62 -3.49
N GLY A 460 8.88 17.44 -3.21
CA GLY A 460 8.79 18.91 -3.29
C GLY A 460 8.07 19.60 -2.14
N TRP A 461 7.22 18.91 -1.38
CA TRP A 461 6.61 19.42 -0.15
C TRP A 461 7.21 18.81 1.11
N SER A 462 7.15 19.55 2.22
CA SER A 462 7.48 19.00 3.54
C SER A 462 6.29 18.21 4.09
N ARG A 463 6.57 17.20 4.92
CA ARG A 463 5.50 16.40 5.56
C ARG A 463 4.55 17.27 6.40
N GLU A 464 5.08 18.31 7.02
CA GLU A 464 4.34 19.25 7.87
C GLU A 464 3.37 20.14 7.07
N ASP A 465 3.64 20.33 5.76
CA ASP A 465 2.80 21.15 4.88
C ASP A 465 1.56 20.40 4.39
N VAL A 466 1.49 19.09 4.60
CA VAL A 466 0.45 18.21 4.07
C VAL A 466 -0.36 17.60 5.20
N SER A 467 -1.69 17.77 5.18
CA SER A 467 -2.58 17.06 6.10
C SER A 467 -3.63 16.26 5.35
N ILE A 468 -3.84 15.03 5.80
CA ILE A 468 -4.86 14.11 5.29
C ILE A 468 -5.87 13.89 6.42
N GLU A 469 -7.14 14.12 6.13
CA GLU A 469 -8.23 13.91 7.09
C GLU A 469 -9.44 13.28 6.40
N PHE A 470 -10.21 12.49 7.16
CA PHE A 470 -11.54 12.05 6.76
C PHE A 470 -12.58 12.93 7.44
N VAL A 471 -13.54 13.43 6.68
CA VAL A 471 -14.63 14.27 7.18
C VAL A 471 -15.98 13.67 6.76
N PRO A 472 -16.80 13.17 7.70
CA PRO A 472 -16.50 12.96 9.13
C PRO A 472 -15.40 11.92 9.38
N ASP A 473 -14.83 11.92 10.60
CA ASP A 473 -13.79 10.96 11.00
C ASP A 473 -14.31 9.51 10.89
N ILE A 474 -13.54 8.67 10.23
CA ILE A 474 -13.89 7.26 10.01
C ILE A 474 -13.38 6.32 11.10
N LYS A 475 -12.47 6.77 11.98
CA LYS A 475 -11.88 5.94 13.03
C LYS A 475 -12.91 5.13 13.86
N PRO A 476 -14.06 5.70 14.27
CA PRO A 476 -15.06 4.96 15.04
C PRO A 476 -15.76 3.83 14.26
N PHE A 477 -15.68 3.86 12.93
CA PHE A 477 -16.30 2.89 12.03
C PHE A 477 -15.33 1.80 11.58
N LEU A 478 -14.08 1.82 12.05
CA LEU A 478 -13.08 0.84 11.69
C LEU A 478 -12.91 -0.21 12.81
N GLU A 479 -12.67 -1.45 12.38
CA GLU A 479 -12.28 -2.57 13.24
C GLU A 479 -10.93 -3.14 12.81
N PRO A 480 -10.20 -3.80 13.72
CA PRO A 480 -8.99 -4.53 13.36
C PRO A 480 -9.27 -5.65 12.36
N GLU A 481 -8.33 -5.86 11.45
CA GLU A 481 -8.21 -7.07 10.64
C GLU A 481 -7.49 -8.16 11.44
N PHE A 482 -7.78 -9.43 11.15
CA PHE A 482 -7.13 -10.57 11.79
C PHE A 482 -6.24 -11.28 10.77
N ASP A 483 -4.97 -10.91 10.74
CA ASP A 483 -3.99 -11.53 9.84
C ASP A 483 -3.39 -12.81 10.45
N GLU A 484 -2.90 -13.73 9.61
CA GLU A 484 -2.12 -14.87 10.11
C GLU A 484 -0.72 -14.40 10.53
N THR A 485 -0.26 -14.88 11.69
CA THR A 485 1.10 -14.70 12.20
C THR A 485 1.69 -16.04 12.61
N LEU A 486 2.96 -16.23 12.30
CA LEU A 486 3.75 -17.38 12.73
C LEU A 486 4.87 -16.89 13.63
N ILE A 487 4.99 -17.49 14.82
CA ILE A 487 6.10 -17.24 15.74
C ILE A 487 6.92 -18.50 15.84
N ARG A 488 8.21 -18.41 15.53
CA ARG A 488 9.20 -19.46 15.73
C ARG A 488 10.12 -19.05 16.87
N LEU A 489 10.36 -19.96 17.79
CA LEU A 489 11.32 -19.80 18.88
C LEU A 489 12.26 -20.99 18.85
N VAL A 490 13.56 -20.73 18.82
CA VAL A 490 14.60 -21.74 18.93
C VAL A 490 15.36 -21.46 20.21
N VAL A 491 15.54 -22.45 21.08
CA VAL A 491 16.32 -22.34 22.32
C VAL A 491 17.47 -23.33 22.25
N TRP A 492 18.66 -22.95 22.71
CA TRP A 492 19.84 -23.81 22.74
C TRP A 492 20.72 -23.54 23.95
N ASP A 493 21.62 -24.47 24.25
CA ASP A 493 22.60 -24.29 25.31
C ASP A 493 23.79 -23.44 24.85
N ASP A 494 24.21 -22.53 25.71
CA ASP A 494 25.47 -21.82 25.55
C ASP A 494 26.67 -22.75 25.84
N ARG A 495 27.69 -22.56 25.01
CA ARG A 495 29.08 -23.06 24.99
C ARG A 495 29.88 -23.03 26.28
#